data_AF-A0A6J1E0C8-F1
#
_entry.id   AF-A0A6J1E0C8-F1
#
_cell.length_a   1.000
_cell.length_b   1.000
_cell.length_c   1.000
_cell.angle_alpha   90.00
_cell.angle_beta   90.00
_cell.angle_gamma   90.00
#
_symmetry.space_group_name_H-M   'P 1'
#
loop_
_entity.id
_entity.type
_entity.pdbx_description
1 polymer ?
#
loop_
_entity_poly.entity_id
_entity_poly.type
_entity_poly.pdbx_seq_one_letter_code
_entity_poly.pdbx_strand_id
1 'polypeptide(L)'
;MENMGEIDTKPIDSVQAGISLFGAIGDQNKHKLTANNGYEKEREVQELVKDLANYKVQLEAKDAAYMQALLKLEQQQKAIDELSELLKIAETGRDKYVNECSEARFLLDELEQKLNEMTEQSLETEKFREKLQAAENELKLRQEELLGIETELAASRESEVKGIIKIELLENKAHLEKETTVDLIRRISELNEAIRLSKFAASEAEKEMSAALSAKETELELAKKQVVELHKQLEEMSQQIEIEMERNQLKEVKFSNEEIEKFKDEIETLKNQLEKKNLEMDEMREREANAEVEIALLKSELHKGRSKVAAVEAAEAKAKSVTSGLYPAVQDLAAESVEVKKENIKLEQEPLGAYEETENSILAKPLVESNSSSMEEDLNPEVNERRNESTTMTITLEEYQSSIKDIDSASELSSDKISHHISSECTDELEKLKKELEAANIRIGEFRSRAEQAATRAEMAEKAKEAVEDQLRKWREHKQRRKAALAAMKEVSAPPKFKPPMHEGSSTTYQPLGKVLNLKL
;
A
#
# COMPACT_ATOMS: atom_id res chain seq x y z
N MET A 1 -38.37 -102.31 44.96
CA MET A 1 -36.95 -102.75 44.94
C MET A 1 -36.37 -102.66 46.35
N GLU A 2 -36.71 -103.51 47.31
CA GLU A 2 -37.10 -104.94 47.22
C GLU A 2 -36.09 -105.76 46.45
N ASN A 3 -35.31 -106.54 47.19
CA ASN A 3 -34.87 -107.86 46.75
C ASN A 3 -34.80 -108.71 48.02
N MET A 4 -35.93 -109.35 48.36
CA MET A 4 -36.07 -110.20 49.54
C MET A 4 -35.35 -111.51 49.27
N GLY A 5 -34.37 -111.88 50.10
CA GLY A 5 -33.74 -113.20 50.01
C GLY A 5 -34.72 -114.30 50.39
N GLU A 6 -34.95 -115.25 49.49
CA GLU A 6 -35.84 -116.39 49.73
C GLU A 6 -35.31 -117.29 50.85
N ILE A 7 -36.21 -117.73 51.75
CA ILE A 7 -35.89 -118.69 52.81
C ILE A 7 -36.29 -120.09 52.32
N ASP A 8 -35.32 -120.99 52.19
CA ASP A 8 -35.52 -122.38 51.74
C ASP A 8 -36.23 -123.24 52.80
N THR A 9 -37.53 -123.00 53.00
CA THR A 9 -38.36 -123.74 53.96
C THR A 9 -38.86 -125.05 53.37
N LYS A 10 -37.96 -126.03 53.19
CA LYS A 10 -38.34 -127.41 52.86
C LYS A 10 -39.21 -128.00 53.99
N PRO A 11 -40.35 -128.66 53.68
CA PRO A 11 -41.16 -129.32 54.69
C PRO A 11 -40.38 -130.40 55.45
N ILE A 12 -40.68 -130.54 56.74
CA ILE A 12 -40.16 -131.63 57.57
C ILE A 12 -40.95 -132.91 57.24
N ASP A 13 -40.30 -133.92 56.70
CA ASP A 13 -40.92 -135.23 56.46
C ASP A 13 -41.41 -135.88 57.75
N SER A 14 -42.58 -136.53 57.69
CA SER A 14 -43.30 -137.02 58.87
C SER A 14 -42.53 -138.09 59.64
N VAL A 15 -42.51 -137.97 60.97
CA VAL A 15 -41.86 -138.90 61.94
C VAL A 15 -42.65 -140.22 62.09
N GLN A 16 -43.20 -140.74 61.00
CA GLN A 16 -44.05 -141.93 60.93
C GLN A 16 -43.40 -143.10 60.17
N ALA A 17 -42.20 -142.90 59.61
CA ALA A 17 -41.43 -143.93 58.89
C ALA A 17 -40.40 -144.69 59.75
N GLY A 18 -40.17 -144.29 61.02
CA GLY A 18 -39.04 -144.76 61.84
C GLY A 18 -39.25 -146.02 62.71
N ILE A 19 -40.44 -146.63 62.72
CA ILE A 19 -40.81 -147.66 63.72
C ILE A 19 -40.72 -149.11 63.16
N SER A 20 -40.56 -149.29 61.85
CA SER A 20 -40.69 -150.59 61.18
C SER A 20 -39.37 -151.38 60.99
N LEU A 21 -38.50 -151.44 62.01
CA LEU A 21 -37.25 -152.23 61.95
C LEU A 21 -36.91 -153.07 63.21
N PHE A 22 -37.85 -153.25 64.14
CA PHE A 22 -37.71 -154.21 65.25
C PHE A 22 -38.98 -155.05 65.39
N GLY A 23 -39.09 -156.12 64.61
CA GLY A 23 -40.30 -156.94 64.54
C GLY A 23 -40.16 -158.25 63.77
N ALA A 24 -39.31 -159.17 64.24
CA ALA A 24 -39.20 -160.54 63.70
C ALA A 24 -38.80 -161.54 64.80
N ILE A 25 -39.78 -162.05 65.54
CA ILE A 25 -39.60 -163.21 66.43
C ILE A 25 -39.68 -164.47 65.58
N GLY A 26 -38.65 -165.33 65.64
CA GLY A 26 -38.60 -166.59 64.90
C GLY A 26 -38.36 -167.78 65.84
N ASP A 27 -39.44 -168.45 66.25
CA ASP A 27 -39.41 -169.64 67.11
C ASP A 27 -39.77 -170.90 66.30
N GLN A 28 -38.79 -171.82 66.18
CA GLN A 28 -38.90 -173.27 65.93
C GLN A 28 -37.56 -173.89 66.45
N ASN A 29 -37.42 -175.15 66.86
CA ASN A 29 -38.31 -176.31 66.72
C ASN A 29 -38.15 -177.31 67.89
N LYS A 30 -39.11 -178.25 68.04
CA LYS A 30 -39.19 -179.23 69.15
C LYS A 30 -38.11 -180.33 69.08
N HIS A 31 -37.77 -180.99 70.21
CA HIS A 31 -38.25 -182.35 70.53
C HIS A 31 -37.63 -183.05 71.77
N LYS A 32 -38.51 -183.45 72.71
CA LYS A 32 -38.63 -184.77 73.38
C LYS A 32 -37.45 -185.38 74.19
N LEU A 33 -37.75 -185.67 75.46
CA LEU A 33 -37.02 -186.49 76.45
C LEU A 33 -36.45 -187.84 75.92
N THR A 34 -35.28 -188.28 76.44
CA THR A 34 -35.08 -189.57 77.19
C THR A 34 -33.61 -189.78 77.63
N ALA A 35 -33.41 -190.03 78.94
CA ALA A 35 -32.29 -190.70 79.66
C ALA A 35 -30.80 -190.56 79.25
N ASN A 36 -29.96 -190.29 80.27
CA ASN A 36 -28.50 -190.48 80.34
C ASN A 36 -27.59 -189.81 79.28
N ASN A 37 -27.00 -188.64 79.63
CA ASN A 37 -25.63 -188.56 80.17
C ASN A 37 -25.26 -187.13 80.58
N GLY A 38 -24.20 -186.96 81.37
CA GLY A 38 -23.83 -185.67 82.01
C GLY A 38 -23.35 -184.54 81.08
N TYR A 39 -23.20 -184.78 79.77
CA TYR A 39 -22.48 -183.91 78.83
C TYR A 39 -23.30 -182.73 78.28
N GLU A 40 -24.60 -182.65 78.53
CA GLU A 40 -25.44 -181.60 77.92
C GLU A 40 -25.46 -180.29 78.72
N LYS A 41 -25.45 -180.35 80.05
CA LYS A 41 -25.32 -179.15 80.90
C LYS A 41 -24.00 -178.42 80.69
N GLU A 42 -22.94 -179.16 80.34
CA GLU A 42 -21.65 -178.59 80.00
C GLU A 42 -21.69 -177.86 78.63
N ARG A 43 -22.54 -178.32 77.71
CA ARG A 43 -22.83 -177.62 76.44
C ARG A 43 -23.63 -176.34 76.67
N GLU A 44 -24.67 -176.37 77.51
CA GLU A 44 -25.44 -175.18 77.93
C GLU A 44 -24.52 -174.13 78.59
N VAL A 45 -23.61 -174.55 79.47
CA VAL A 45 -22.61 -173.67 80.09
C VAL A 45 -21.63 -173.10 79.06
N GLN A 46 -21.16 -173.91 78.10
CA GLN A 46 -20.31 -173.41 77.00
C GLN A 46 -21.03 -172.38 76.12
N GLU A 47 -22.33 -172.58 75.86
CA GLU A 47 -23.15 -171.64 75.09
C GLU A 47 -23.39 -170.34 75.84
N LEU A 48 -23.70 -170.39 77.15
CA LEU A 48 -23.79 -169.20 78.00
C LEU A 48 -22.45 -168.46 78.16
N VAL A 49 -21.32 -169.18 78.19
CA VAL A 49 -19.97 -168.56 78.21
C VAL A 49 -19.66 -167.88 76.88
N LYS A 50 -20.05 -168.49 75.75
CA LYS A 50 -19.94 -167.90 74.40
C LYS A 50 -20.81 -166.66 74.26
N ASP A 51 -22.04 -166.67 74.78
CA ASP A 51 -22.92 -165.50 74.74
C ASP A 51 -22.46 -164.40 75.69
N LEU A 52 -21.93 -164.74 76.87
CA LEU A 52 -21.28 -163.76 77.75
C LEU A 52 -20.05 -163.13 77.09
N ALA A 53 -19.27 -163.90 76.30
CA ALA A 53 -18.20 -163.37 75.47
C ALA A 53 -18.73 -162.48 74.33
N ASN A 54 -19.82 -162.85 73.66
CA ASN A 54 -20.47 -162.04 72.64
C ASN A 54 -20.96 -160.69 73.21
N TYR A 55 -21.66 -160.71 74.35
CA TYR A 55 -22.13 -159.50 75.03
C TYR A 55 -20.98 -158.64 75.52
N LYS A 56 -19.89 -159.24 76.01
CA LYS A 56 -18.66 -158.51 76.36
C LYS A 56 -18.06 -157.79 75.14
N VAL A 57 -17.89 -158.47 74.01
CA VAL A 57 -17.35 -157.87 72.78
C VAL A 57 -18.29 -156.79 72.24
N GLN A 58 -19.62 -156.96 72.34
CA GLN A 58 -20.59 -155.91 71.97
C GLN A 58 -20.53 -154.71 72.91
N LEU A 59 -20.28 -154.90 74.21
CA LEU A 59 -20.10 -153.81 75.17
C LEU A 59 -18.79 -153.07 74.88
N GLU A 60 -17.67 -153.77 74.74
CA GLU A 60 -16.36 -153.20 74.38
C GLU A 60 -16.43 -152.44 73.04
N ALA A 61 -17.18 -152.94 72.05
CA ALA A 61 -17.41 -152.23 70.78
C ALA A 61 -18.29 -150.99 70.93
N LYS A 62 -19.32 -151.00 71.80
CA LYS A 62 -20.14 -149.83 72.12
C LYS A 62 -19.36 -148.78 72.90
N ASP A 63 -18.55 -149.19 73.87
CA ASP A 63 -17.70 -148.31 74.66
C ASP A 63 -16.61 -147.68 73.78
N ALA A 64 -16.01 -148.45 72.87
CA ALA A 64 -15.08 -147.92 71.87
C ALA A 64 -15.75 -146.91 70.91
N ALA A 65 -16.97 -147.19 70.45
CA ALA A 65 -17.74 -146.28 69.60
C ALA A 65 -18.15 -145.00 70.36
N TYR A 66 -18.52 -145.12 71.64
CA TYR A 66 -18.83 -143.99 72.52
C TYR A 66 -17.61 -143.12 72.79
N MET A 67 -16.45 -143.71 73.11
CA MET A 67 -15.18 -143.00 73.25
C MET A 67 -14.75 -142.32 71.94
N GLN A 68 -14.96 -142.96 70.78
CA GLN A 68 -14.72 -142.33 69.48
C GLN A 68 -15.68 -141.16 69.20
N ALA A 69 -16.95 -141.26 69.63
CA ALA A 69 -17.92 -140.17 69.53
C ALA A 69 -17.57 -138.99 70.45
N LEU A 70 -17.11 -139.25 71.68
CA LEU A 70 -16.61 -138.23 72.59
C LEU A 70 -15.39 -137.49 72.01
N LEU A 71 -14.41 -138.22 71.46
CA LEU A 71 -13.24 -137.62 70.80
C LEU A 71 -13.63 -136.76 69.59
N LYS A 72 -14.61 -137.19 68.80
CA LYS A 72 -15.16 -136.39 67.69
C LYS A 72 -15.89 -135.13 68.18
N LEU A 73 -16.66 -135.23 69.27
CA LEU A 73 -17.34 -134.10 69.89
C LEU A 73 -16.34 -133.08 70.47
N GLU A 74 -15.27 -133.53 71.11
CA GLU A 74 -14.19 -132.68 71.61
C GLU A 74 -13.43 -131.97 70.47
N GLN A 75 -13.19 -132.67 69.35
CA GLN A 75 -12.62 -132.08 68.13
C GLN A 75 -13.56 -131.05 67.51
N GLN A 76 -14.86 -131.32 67.47
CA GLN A 76 -15.86 -130.38 66.97
C GLN A 76 -15.99 -129.14 67.87
N GLN A 77 -15.94 -129.30 69.21
CA GLN A 77 -15.95 -128.18 70.14
C GLN A 77 -14.73 -127.27 69.92
N LYS A 78 -13.52 -127.83 69.80
CA LYS A 78 -12.30 -127.05 69.52
C LYS A 78 -12.40 -126.28 68.20
N ALA A 79 -12.92 -126.91 67.14
CA ALA A 79 -13.14 -126.23 65.86
C ALA A 79 -14.20 -125.10 65.96
N ILE A 80 -15.23 -125.26 66.80
CA ILE A 80 -16.23 -124.20 67.09
C ILE A 80 -15.58 -123.05 67.86
N ASP A 81 -14.74 -123.35 68.86
CA ASP A 81 -14.05 -122.36 69.68
C ASP A 81 -13.05 -121.55 68.83
N GLU A 82 -12.25 -122.22 67.99
CA GLU A 82 -11.32 -121.60 67.01
C GLU A 82 -12.06 -120.69 66.01
N LEU A 83 -13.18 -121.16 65.44
CA LEU A 83 -14.00 -120.37 64.53
C LEU A 83 -14.68 -119.18 65.23
N SER A 84 -15.04 -119.31 66.50
CA SER A 84 -15.62 -118.24 67.33
C SER A 84 -14.59 -117.13 67.62
N GLU A 85 -13.34 -117.50 67.90
CA GLU A 85 -12.25 -116.52 68.05
C GLU A 85 -11.93 -115.81 66.73
N LEU A 86 -11.83 -116.56 65.61
CA LEU A 86 -11.64 -115.98 64.28
C LEU A 86 -12.78 -115.05 63.86
N LEU A 87 -14.04 -115.42 64.16
CA LEU A 87 -15.21 -114.56 63.91
C LEU A 87 -15.09 -113.25 64.71
N LYS A 88 -14.78 -113.32 66.00
CA LYS A 88 -14.61 -112.15 66.86
C LYS A 88 -13.46 -111.22 66.43
N ILE A 89 -12.37 -111.79 65.91
CA ILE A 89 -11.27 -111.03 65.30
C ILE A 89 -11.75 -110.34 64.01
N ALA A 90 -12.50 -111.04 63.15
CA ALA A 90 -13.05 -110.48 61.91
C ALA A 90 -14.11 -109.39 62.18
N GLU A 91 -14.97 -109.55 63.18
CA GLU A 91 -15.96 -108.56 63.60
C GLU A 91 -15.29 -107.28 64.11
N THR A 92 -14.34 -107.40 65.04
CA THR A 92 -13.60 -106.23 65.56
C THR A 92 -12.68 -105.58 64.52
N GLY A 93 -12.26 -106.32 63.48
CA GLY A 93 -11.63 -105.75 62.29
C GLY A 93 -12.61 -104.97 61.42
N ARG A 94 -13.78 -105.55 61.12
CA ARG A 94 -14.87 -104.91 60.37
C ARG A 94 -15.35 -103.61 61.04
N ASP A 95 -15.50 -103.60 62.37
CA ASP A 95 -15.93 -102.41 63.10
C ASP A 95 -14.90 -101.27 63.04
N LYS A 96 -13.59 -101.57 63.06
CA LYS A 96 -12.54 -100.55 62.82
C LYS A 96 -12.68 -99.93 61.43
N TYR A 97 -12.76 -100.76 60.38
CA TYR A 97 -12.92 -100.26 59.01
C TYR A 97 -14.23 -99.50 58.81
N VAL A 98 -15.33 -99.88 59.47
CA VAL A 98 -16.59 -99.11 59.44
C VAL A 98 -16.42 -97.74 60.10
N ASN A 99 -15.70 -97.65 61.21
CA ASN A 99 -15.41 -96.39 61.90
C ASN A 99 -14.49 -95.50 61.05
N GLU A 100 -13.37 -96.03 60.54
CA GLU A 100 -12.45 -95.34 59.62
C GLU A 100 -13.19 -94.82 58.37
N CYS A 101 -14.06 -95.65 57.78
CA CYS A 101 -14.94 -95.23 56.67
C CYS A 101 -16.03 -94.23 57.09
N SER A 102 -16.34 -94.05 58.37
CA SER A 102 -17.27 -93.02 58.85
C SER A 102 -16.56 -91.68 59.09
N GLU A 103 -15.35 -91.70 59.65
CA GLU A 103 -14.48 -90.53 59.79
C GLU A 103 -14.09 -89.97 58.43
N ALA A 104 -13.73 -90.83 57.47
CA ALA A 104 -13.44 -90.43 56.10
C ALA A 104 -14.64 -89.81 55.37
N ARG A 105 -15.88 -90.24 55.68
CA ARG A 105 -17.11 -89.62 55.15
C ARG A 105 -17.35 -88.25 55.76
N PHE A 106 -17.24 -88.11 57.08
CA PHE A 106 -17.37 -86.81 57.75
C PHE A 106 -16.36 -85.77 57.21
N LEU A 107 -15.11 -86.19 56.97
CA LEU A 107 -14.08 -85.33 56.37
C LEU A 107 -14.37 -84.98 54.91
N LEU A 108 -15.03 -85.88 54.15
CA LEU A 108 -15.49 -85.59 52.80
C LEU A 108 -16.64 -84.56 52.83
N ASP A 109 -17.65 -84.77 53.69
CA ASP A 109 -18.79 -83.86 53.87
C ASP A 109 -18.31 -82.44 54.26
N GLU A 110 -17.32 -82.32 55.16
CA GLU A 110 -16.71 -81.05 55.56
C GLU A 110 -15.94 -80.36 54.42
N LEU A 111 -15.26 -81.14 53.56
CA LEU A 111 -14.56 -80.61 52.39
C LEU A 111 -15.53 -80.21 51.27
N GLU A 112 -16.60 -80.95 51.05
CA GLU A 112 -17.67 -80.60 50.10
C GLU A 112 -18.40 -79.33 50.54
N GLN A 113 -18.70 -79.15 51.84
CA GLN A 113 -19.24 -77.89 52.36
C GLN A 113 -18.29 -76.71 52.04
N LYS A 114 -17.00 -76.83 52.37
CA LYS A 114 -16.00 -75.77 52.12
C LYS A 114 -15.82 -75.48 50.62
N LEU A 115 -15.91 -76.49 49.76
CA LEU A 115 -15.85 -76.32 48.30
C LEU A 115 -17.06 -75.54 47.79
N ASN A 116 -18.27 -75.82 48.31
CA ASN A 116 -19.48 -75.07 47.98
C ASN A 116 -19.40 -73.62 48.48
N GLU A 117 -18.96 -73.39 49.73
CA GLU A 117 -18.75 -72.04 50.29
C GLU A 117 -17.73 -71.22 49.47
N MET A 118 -16.60 -71.80 49.08
CA MET A 118 -15.62 -71.11 48.21
C MET A 118 -16.18 -70.85 46.81
N THR A 119 -17.05 -71.72 46.29
CA THR A 119 -17.67 -71.56 44.97
C THR A 119 -18.70 -70.43 44.97
N GLU A 120 -19.51 -70.30 46.02
CA GLU A 120 -20.42 -69.17 46.21
C GLU A 120 -19.66 -67.85 46.40
N GLN A 121 -18.58 -67.84 47.20
CA GLN A 121 -17.70 -66.68 47.34
C GLN A 121 -17.08 -66.28 46.00
N SER A 122 -16.55 -67.23 45.24
CA SER A 122 -16.00 -66.98 43.90
C SER A 122 -17.04 -66.33 42.98
N LEU A 123 -18.25 -66.89 42.92
CA LEU A 123 -19.36 -66.37 42.13
C LEU A 123 -19.75 -64.94 42.53
N GLU A 124 -19.76 -64.59 43.82
CA GLU A 124 -20.05 -63.21 44.24
C GLU A 124 -18.88 -62.25 43.93
N THR A 125 -17.61 -62.69 44.07
CA THR A 125 -16.47 -61.86 43.61
C THR A 125 -16.49 -61.62 42.09
N GLU A 126 -17.02 -62.58 41.31
CA GLU A 126 -17.22 -62.43 39.87
C GLU A 126 -18.30 -61.39 39.57
N LYS A 127 -19.46 -61.46 40.24
CA LYS A 127 -20.51 -60.41 40.16
C LYS A 127 -19.98 -59.03 40.55
N PHE A 128 -19.10 -58.93 41.54
CA PHE A 128 -18.45 -57.65 41.89
C PHE A 128 -17.47 -57.17 40.80
N ARG A 129 -16.71 -58.10 40.18
CA ARG A 129 -15.80 -57.80 39.07
C ARG A 129 -16.56 -57.30 37.83
N GLU A 130 -17.70 -57.90 37.50
CA GLU A 130 -18.59 -57.46 36.42
C GLU A 130 -19.14 -56.05 36.68
N LYS A 131 -19.64 -55.78 37.90
CA LYS A 131 -20.13 -54.45 38.30
C LYS A 131 -19.02 -53.39 38.21
N LEU A 132 -17.81 -53.72 38.65
CA LEU A 132 -16.64 -52.84 38.54
C LEU A 132 -16.28 -52.58 37.07
N GLN A 133 -16.25 -53.63 36.24
CA GLN A 133 -15.94 -53.50 34.81
C GLN A 133 -16.96 -52.65 34.06
N ALA A 134 -18.24 -52.75 34.42
CA ALA A 134 -19.30 -51.89 33.89
C ALA A 134 -19.10 -50.42 34.29
N ALA A 135 -18.79 -50.15 35.56
CA ALA A 135 -18.52 -48.80 36.05
C ALA A 135 -17.27 -48.18 35.42
N GLU A 136 -16.20 -48.95 35.20
CA GLU A 136 -15.03 -48.50 34.44
C GLU A 136 -15.38 -48.12 33.00
N ASN A 137 -16.28 -48.87 32.36
CA ASN A 137 -16.65 -48.64 30.97
C ASN A 137 -17.58 -47.42 30.83
N GLU A 138 -18.49 -47.17 31.78
CA GLU A 138 -19.18 -45.87 31.84
C GLU A 138 -18.18 -44.74 32.11
N LEU A 139 -17.23 -44.88 33.05
CA LEU A 139 -16.24 -43.83 33.33
C LEU A 139 -15.40 -43.47 32.09
N LYS A 140 -14.97 -44.45 31.31
CA LYS A 140 -14.26 -44.24 30.03
C LYS A 140 -15.14 -43.48 29.02
N LEU A 141 -16.42 -43.86 28.90
CA LEU A 141 -17.37 -43.15 28.04
C LEU A 141 -17.57 -41.69 28.50
N ARG A 142 -17.70 -41.43 29.81
CA ARG A 142 -17.81 -40.06 30.35
C ARG A 142 -16.55 -39.24 30.12
N GLN A 143 -15.37 -39.85 30.15
CA GLN A 143 -14.11 -39.19 29.83
C GLN A 143 -14.02 -38.79 28.35
N GLU A 144 -14.54 -39.64 27.45
CA GLU A 144 -14.63 -39.32 26.01
C GLU A 144 -15.70 -38.23 25.73
N GLU A 145 -16.87 -38.31 26.35
CA GLU A 145 -17.91 -37.26 26.32
C GLU A 145 -17.35 -35.90 26.80
N LEU A 146 -16.64 -35.89 27.92
CA LEU A 146 -16.05 -34.68 28.52
C LEU A 146 -14.95 -34.09 27.61
N LEU A 147 -14.05 -34.93 27.08
CA LEU A 147 -13.01 -34.48 26.15
C LEU A 147 -13.62 -33.87 24.88
N GLY A 148 -14.70 -34.45 24.35
CA GLY A 148 -15.47 -33.89 23.24
C GLY A 148 -15.97 -32.48 23.56
N ILE A 149 -16.64 -32.31 24.70
CA ILE A 149 -17.15 -31.01 25.17
C ILE A 149 -16.02 -29.99 25.39
N GLU A 150 -14.87 -30.40 25.95
CA GLU A 150 -13.72 -29.52 26.12
C GLU A 150 -13.16 -29.03 24.77
N THR A 151 -13.10 -29.87 23.75
CA THR A 151 -12.63 -29.46 22.41
C THR A 151 -13.63 -28.54 21.70
N GLU A 152 -14.94 -28.77 21.80
CA GLU A 152 -15.97 -27.88 21.25
C GLU A 152 -15.96 -26.51 21.97
N LEU A 153 -15.82 -26.52 23.30
CA LEU A 153 -15.71 -25.31 24.12
C LEU A 153 -14.42 -24.53 23.83
N ALA A 154 -13.31 -25.20 23.54
CA ALA A 154 -12.08 -24.55 23.08
C ALA A 154 -12.25 -23.90 21.69
N ALA A 155 -12.87 -24.60 20.73
CA ALA A 155 -13.14 -24.06 19.40
C ALA A 155 -14.12 -22.87 19.44
N SER A 156 -15.14 -22.93 20.30
CA SER A 156 -16.09 -21.85 20.55
C SER A 156 -15.39 -20.59 21.09
N ARG A 157 -14.52 -20.75 22.11
CA ARG A 157 -13.69 -19.66 22.66
C ARG A 157 -12.72 -19.07 21.62
N GLU A 158 -12.12 -19.90 20.77
CA GLU A 158 -11.23 -19.41 19.70
C GLU A 158 -12.02 -18.57 18.67
N SER A 159 -13.26 -18.95 18.37
CA SER A 159 -14.18 -18.18 17.52
C SER A 159 -14.61 -16.86 18.18
N GLU A 160 -14.91 -16.87 19.48
CA GLU A 160 -15.24 -15.69 20.28
C GLU A 160 -14.08 -14.67 20.27
N VAL A 161 -12.85 -15.13 20.54
CA VAL A 161 -11.64 -14.28 20.50
C VAL A 161 -11.41 -13.68 19.11
N LYS A 162 -11.59 -14.46 18.03
CA LYS A 162 -11.56 -13.94 16.65
C LYS A 162 -12.64 -12.89 16.39
N GLY A 163 -13.81 -13.03 17.01
CA GLY A 163 -14.88 -12.03 17.01
C GLY A 163 -14.47 -10.73 17.71
N ILE A 164 -13.94 -10.83 18.94
CA ILE A 164 -13.49 -9.69 19.76
C ILE A 164 -12.39 -8.90 19.03
N ILE A 165 -11.35 -9.55 18.51
CA ILE A 165 -10.27 -8.89 17.75
C ILE A 165 -10.83 -8.14 16.54
N LYS A 166 -11.84 -8.70 15.85
CA LYS A 166 -12.48 -8.03 14.72
C LYS A 166 -13.32 -6.81 15.15
N ILE A 167 -13.95 -6.85 16.31
CA ILE A 167 -14.68 -5.70 16.88
C ILE A 167 -13.68 -4.59 17.25
N GLU A 168 -12.63 -4.92 18.00
CA GLU A 168 -11.58 -3.98 18.40
C GLU A 168 -10.91 -3.28 17.20
N LEU A 169 -10.64 -4.01 16.11
CA LEU A 169 -10.12 -3.43 14.87
C LEU A 169 -11.10 -2.45 14.18
N LEU A 170 -12.41 -2.70 14.29
CA LEU A 170 -13.44 -1.81 13.75
C LEU A 170 -13.66 -0.58 14.65
N GLU A 171 -13.61 -0.75 15.97
CA GLU A 171 -13.71 0.34 16.95
C GLU A 171 -12.50 1.30 16.83
N ASN A 172 -11.28 0.77 16.73
CA ASN A 172 -10.08 1.58 16.49
C ASN A 172 -10.17 2.35 15.16
N LYS A 173 -10.69 1.74 14.08
CA LYS A 173 -10.92 2.45 12.81
C LYS A 173 -11.97 3.56 12.95
N ALA A 174 -13.08 3.29 13.66
CA ALA A 174 -14.11 4.29 13.93
C ALA A 174 -13.60 5.44 14.83
N HIS A 175 -12.67 5.15 15.76
CA HIS A 175 -12.01 6.17 16.57
C HIS A 175 -11.16 7.11 15.70
N LEU A 176 -10.33 6.56 14.81
CA LEU A 176 -9.50 7.34 13.89
C LEU A 176 -10.34 8.16 12.89
N GLU A 177 -11.46 7.62 12.41
CA GLU A 177 -12.42 8.34 11.56
C GLU A 177 -13.12 9.48 12.35
N LYS A 178 -13.39 9.29 13.64
CA LYS A 178 -13.93 10.33 14.53
C LYS A 178 -12.90 11.42 14.81
N GLU A 179 -11.65 11.08 15.10
CA GLU A 179 -10.55 12.03 15.34
C GLU A 179 -10.28 12.89 14.10
N THR A 180 -10.12 12.26 12.93
CA THR A 180 -9.95 12.98 11.66
C THR A 180 -11.16 13.84 11.31
N THR A 181 -12.39 13.42 11.65
CA THR A 181 -13.59 14.26 11.51
C THR A 181 -13.54 15.49 12.44
N VAL A 182 -13.10 15.34 13.69
CA VAL A 182 -12.94 16.45 14.64
C VAL A 182 -11.88 17.45 14.15
N ASP A 183 -10.75 16.96 13.63
CA ASP A 183 -9.71 17.83 13.06
C ASP A 183 -10.15 18.54 11.78
N LEU A 184 -10.94 17.90 10.92
CA LEU A 184 -11.57 18.55 9.77
C LEU A 184 -12.54 19.65 10.19
N ILE A 185 -13.39 19.39 11.20
CA ILE A 185 -14.31 20.41 11.76
C ILE A 185 -13.51 21.59 12.34
N ARG A 186 -12.46 21.32 13.14
CA ARG A 186 -11.55 22.34 13.65
C ARG A 186 -10.95 23.19 12.53
N ARG A 187 -10.43 22.54 11.48
CA ARG A 187 -9.81 23.24 10.34
C ARG A 187 -10.80 24.05 9.51
N ILE A 188 -12.03 23.58 9.37
CA ILE A 188 -13.14 24.34 8.76
C ILE A 188 -13.48 25.57 9.61
N SER A 189 -13.51 25.45 10.94
CA SER A 189 -13.72 26.59 11.85
C SER A 189 -12.61 27.64 11.76
N GLU A 190 -11.34 27.22 11.77
CA GLU A 190 -10.18 28.10 11.55
C GLU A 190 -10.27 28.86 10.22
N LEU A 191 -10.61 28.15 9.13
CA LEU A 191 -10.72 28.73 7.79
C LEU A 191 -11.92 29.68 7.66
N ASN A 192 -13.06 29.37 8.28
CA ASN A 192 -14.22 30.26 8.32
C ASN A 192 -13.92 31.56 9.08
N GLU A 193 -13.18 31.48 10.19
CA GLU A 193 -12.75 32.68 10.94
C GLU A 193 -11.73 33.51 10.15
N ALA A 194 -10.77 32.87 9.48
CA ALA A 194 -9.85 33.57 8.58
C ALA A 194 -10.58 34.28 7.42
N ILE A 195 -11.60 33.64 6.85
CA ILE A 195 -12.48 34.26 5.83
C ILE A 195 -13.28 35.43 6.44
N ARG A 196 -13.76 35.33 7.68
CA ARG A 196 -14.48 36.42 8.37
C ARG A 196 -13.58 37.64 8.59
N LEU A 197 -12.36 37.43 9.06
CA LEU A 197 -11.35 38.47 9.28
C LEU A 197 -10.90 39.11 7.96
N SER A 198 -10.67 38.30 6.92
CA SER A 198 -10.33 38.79 5.57
C SER A 198 -11.44 39.64 4.96
N LYS A 199 -12.71 39.24 5.09
CA LYS A 199 -13.87 40.03 4.65
C LYS A 199 -14.01 41.35 5.40
N PHE A 200 -13.72 41.37 6.71
CA PHE A 200 -13.72 42.60 7.50
C PHE A 200 -12.65 43.57 7.02
N ALA A 201 -11.39 43.12 6.89
CA ALA A 201 -10.29 43.94 6.40
C ALA A 201 -10.51 44.46 4.97
N ALA A 202 -11.11 43.66 4.08
CA ALA A 202 -11.47 44.09 2.73
C ALA A 202 -12.54 45.20 2.74
N SER A 203 -13.56 45.09 3.59
CA SER A 203 -14.61 46.12 3.74
C SER A 203 -14.08 47.41 4.38
N GLU A 204 -13.13 47.30 5.30
CA GLU A 204 -12.44 48.45 5.90
C GLU A 204 -11.58 49.18 4.86
N ALA A 205 -10.78 48.46 4.06
CA ALA A 205 -10.01 49.02 2.96
C ALA A 205 -10.88 49.63 1.84
N GLU A 206 -12.03 49.04 1.52
CA GLU A 206 -13.00 49.59 0.56
C GLU A 206 -13.59 50.92 1.07
N LYS A 207 -13.89 51.01 2.36
CA LYS A 207 -14.36 52.23 3.02
C LYS A 207 -13.28 53.32 3.04
N GLU A 208 -12.03 52.98 3.31
CA GLU A 208 -10.89 53.90 3.22
C GLU A 208 -10.67 54.39 1.79
N MET A 209 -10.73 53.50 0.80
CA MET A 209 -10.62 53.86 -0.62
C MET A 209 -11.75 54.80 -1.06
N SER A 210 -12.99 54.55 -0.62
CA SER A 210 -14.14 55.44 -0.88
C SER A 210 -13.97 56.82 -0.25
N ALA A 211 -13.43 56.89 0.97
CA ALA A 211 -13.12 58.16 1.63
C ALA A 211 -11.98 58.91 0.91
N ALA A 212 -10.92 58.21 0.48
CA ALA A 212 -9.81 58.79 -0.27
C ALA A 212 -10.24 59.31 -1.65
N LEU A 213 -11.09 58.56 -2.37
CA LEU A 213 -11.69 58.99 -3.64
C LEU A 213 -12.57 60.23 -3.45
N SER A 214 -13.42 60.25 -2.41
CA SER A 214 -14.24 61.43 -2.08
C SER A 214 -13.39 62.66 -1.78
N ALA A 215 -12.29 62.51 -1.03
CA ALA A 215 -11.34 63.58 -0.80
C ALA A 215 -10.70 64.07 -2.11
N LYS A 216 -10.25 63.17 -2.98
CA LYS A 216 -9.66 63.55 -4.28
C LYS A 216 -10.67 64.18 -5.25
N GLU A 217 -11.94 63.81 -5.21
CA GLU A 217 -12.99 64.51 -5.97
C GLU A 217 -13.15 65.97 -5.48
N THR A 218 -13.10 66.21 -4.15
CA THR A 218 -13.15 67.58 -3.62
C THR A 218 -11.89 68.41 -3.91
N GLU A 219 -10.71 67.80 -3.91
CA GLU A 219 -9.47 68.44 -4.37
C GLU A 219 -9.54 68.78 -5.86
N LEU A 220 -10.05 67.86 -6.68
CA LEU A 220 -10.21 68.03 -8.13
C LEU A 220 -11.18 69.17 -8.45
N GLU A 221 -12.31 69.27 -7.76
CA GLU A 221 -13.25 70.39 -7.91
C GLU A 221 -12.71 71.72 -7.42
N LEU A 222 -11.84 71.73 -6.41
CA LEU A 222 -11.11 72.94 -6.01
C LEU A 222 -10.10 73.36 -7.10
N ALA A 223 -9.33 72.41 -7.63
CA ALA A 223 -8.37 72.64 -8.69
C ALA A 223 -9.03 73.10 -10.00
N LYS A 224 -10.16 72.50 -10.41
CA LYS A 224 -10.97 72.95 -11.56
C LYS A 224 -11.37 74.42 -11.41
N LYS A 225 -11.86 74.83 -10.23
CA LYS A 225 -12.24 76.23 -9.94
C LYS A 225 -11.06 77.18 -10.00
N GLN A 226 -9.90 76.77 -9.47
CA GLN A 226 -8.66 77.54 -9.58
C GLN A 226 -8.19 77.70 -11.03
N VAL A 227 -8.27 76.65 -11.85
CA VAL A 227 -7.92 76.72 -13.28
C VAL A 227 -8.87 77.64 -14.04
N VAL A 228 -10.19 77.61 -13.76
CA VAL A 228 -11.15 78.54 -14.37
C VAL A 228 -10.85 80.00 -14.00
N GLU A 229 -10.55 80.28 -12.72
CA GLU A 229 -10.22 81.64 -12.27
C GLU A 229 -8.88 82.13 -12.84
N LEU A 230 -7.83 81.29 -12.88
CA LEU A 230 -6.55 81.62 -13.51
C LEU A 230 -6.69 81.81 -15.03
N HIS A 231 -7.53 81.03 -15.70
CA HIS A 231 -7.80 81.19 -17.13
C HIS A 231 -8.54 82.51 -17.41
N LYS A 232 -9.53 82.88 -16.57
CA LYS A 232 -10.21 84.17 -16.61
C LYS A 232 -9.24 85.34 -16.39
N GLN A 233 -8.33 85.24 -15.41
CA GLN A 233 -7.31 86.26 -15.16
C GLN A 233 -6.29 86.38 -16.31
N LEU A 234 -5.95 85.27 -16.97
CA LEU A 234 -5.11 85.26 -18.16
C LEU A 234 -5.81 85.89 -19.37
N GLU A 235 -7.11 85.62 -19.55
CA GLU A 235 -7.95 86.23 -20.58
C GLU A 235 -8.09 87.75 -20.37
N GLU A 236 -8.38 88.18 -19.15
CA GLU A 236 -8.40 89.60 -18.75
C GLU A 236 -7.04 90.29 -18.98
N MET A 237 -5.93 89.60 -18.70
CA MET A 237 -4.57 90.09 -19.00
C MET A 237 -4.30 90.16 -20.50
N SER A 238 -4.75 89.17 -21.28
CA SER A 238 -4.57 89.13 -22.74
C SER A 238 -5.33 90.27 -23.42
N GLN A 239 -6.59 90.51 -23.03
CA GLN A 239 -7.39 91.64 -23.49
C GLN A 239 -6.76 92.99 -23.07
N GLN A 240 -6.19 93.08 -21.87
CA GLN A 240 -5.48 94.29 -21.43
C GLN A 240 -4.19 94.55 -22.24
N ILE A 241 -3.47 93.50 -22.65
CA ILE A 241 -2.30 93.61 -23.55
C ILE A 241 -2.74 94.04 -24.96
N GLU A 242 -3.82 93.46 -25.49
CA GLU A 242 -4.37 93.82 -26.80
C GLU A 242 -4.82 95.29 -26.84
N ILE A 243 -5.58 95.74 -25.83
CA ILE A 243 -5.98 97.15 -25.66
C ILE A 243 -4.75 98.08 -25.55
N GLU A 244 -3.67 97.65 -24.88
CA GLU A 244 -2.44 98.45 -24.80
C GLU A 244 -1.66 98.47 -26.13
N MET A 245 -1.66 97.38 -26.89
CA MET A 245 -1.11 97.33 -28.24
C MET A 245 -1.88 98.24 -29.20
N GLU A 246 -3.21 98.16 -29.25
CA GLU A 246 -4.06 99.07 -30.04
C GLU A 246 -3.84 100.53 -29.61
N ARG A 247 -3.80 100.80 -28.30
CA ARG A 247 -3.52 102.14 -27.76
C ARG A 247 -2.13 102.66 -28.15
N ASN A 248 -1.14 101.80 -28.33
CA ASN A 248 0.18 102.18 -28.80
C ASN A 248 0.21 102.43 -30.31
N GLN A 249 -0.39 101.56 -31.13
CA GLN A 249 -0.59 101.80 -32.56
C GLN A 249 -1.36 103.11 -32.82
N LEU A 250 -2.38 103.41 -32.02
CA LEU A 250 -3.15 104.66 -32.10
C LEU A 250 -2.33 105.90 -31.72
N LYS A 251 -1.29 105.80 -30.89
CA LYS A 251 -0.33 106.91 -30.66
C LYS A 251 0.55 107.12 -31.89
N GLU A 252 1.06 106.02 -32.47
CA GLU A 252 1.95 106.05 -33.63
C GLU A 252 1.23 106.62 -34.86
N VAL A 253 0.03 106.13 -35.17
CA VAL A 253 -0.83 106.67 -36.23
C VAL A 253 -1.16 108.14 -36.00
N LYS A 254 -1.39 108.59 -34.76
CA LYS A 254 -1.59 110.02 -34.46
C LYS A 254 -0.33 110.83 -34.72
N PHE A 255 0.84 110.37 -34.30
CA PHE A 255 2.11 111.06 -34.55
C PHE A 255 2.39 111.18 -36.05
N SER A 256 2.24 110.10 -36.82
CA SER A 256 2.36 110.15 -38.28
C SER A 256 1.30 111.04 -38.93
N ASN A 257 0.08 111.14 -38.38
CA ASN A 257 -0.94 112.05 -38.89
C ASN A 257 -0.63 113.53 -38.55
N GLU A 258 0.02 113.81 -37.42
CA GLU A 258 0.56 115.13 -37.08
C GLU A 258 1.75 115.51 -37.98
N GLU A 259 2.55 114.54 -38.44
CA GLU A 259 3.58 114.76 -39.47
C GLU A 259 2.96 114.99 -40.85
N ILE A 260 1.93 114.22 -41.23
CA ILE A 260 1.20 114.41 -42.50
C ILE A 260 0.54 115.79 -42.55
N GLU A 261 -0.07 116.28 -41.48
CA GLU A 261 -0.64 117.64 -41.44
C GLU A 261 0.46 118.73 -41.54
N LYS A 262 1.64 118.55 -40.91
CA LYS A 262 2.78 119.46 -41.12
C LYS A 262 3.26 119.48 -42.57
N PHE A 263 3.46 118.31 -43.17
CA PHE A 263 3.87 118.21 -44.59
C PHE A 263 2.80 118.75 -45.54
N LYS A 264 1.52 118.66 -45.19
CA LYS A 264 0.40 119.23 -45.93
C LYS A 264 0.36 120.76 -45.81
N ASP A 265 0.62 121.33 -44.64
CA ASP A 265 0.83 122.78 -44.48
C ASP A 265 2.05 123.26 -45.28
N GLU A 266 3.17 122.52 -45.24
CA GLU A 266 4.35 122.81 -46.07
C GLU A 266 4.01 122.75 -47.57
N ILE A 267 3.32 121.71 -48.04
CA ILE A 267 2.85 121.58 -49.43
C ILE A 267 1.93 122.74 -49.82
N GLU A 268 1.02 123.17 -48.95
CA GLU A 268 0.14 124.31 -49.24
C GLU A 268 0.93 125.62 -49.27
N THR A 269 1.91 125.85 -48.39
CA THR A 269 2.79 127.04 -48.49
C THR A 269 3.65 127.03 -49.75
N LEU A 270 4.19 125.87 -50.16
CA LEU A 270 4.94 125.71 -51.40
C LEU A 270 4.04 125.92 -52.64
N LYS A 271 2.80 125.45 -52.60
CA LYS A 271 1.78 125.69 -53.63
C LYS A 271 1.44 127.17 -53.76
N ASN A 272 1.23 127.89 -52.65
CA ASN A 272 1.02 129.34 -52.66
C ASN A 272 2.26 130.09 -53.19
N GLN A 273 3.48 129.63 -52.87
CA GLN A 273 4.72 130.19 -53.44
C GLN A 273 4.83 129.94 -54.95
N LEU A 274 4.45 128.74 -55.42
CA LEU A 274 4.45 128.38 -56.84
C LEU A 274 3.40 129.18 -57.64
N GLU A 275 2.19 129.33 -57.10
CA GLU A 275 1.12 130.12 -57.70
C GLU A 275 1.50 131.60 -57.80
N LYS A 276 2.12 132.17 -56.75
CA LYS A 276 2.74 133.50 -56.80
C LYS A 276 3.86 133.58 -57.84
N LYS A 277 4.70 132.54 -57.98
CA LYS A 277 5.78 132.51 -58.98
C LYS A 277 5.26 132.39 -60.41
N ASN A 278 4.12 131.73 -60.64
CA ASN A 278 3.45 131.73 -61.93
C ASN A 278 2.88 133.13 -62.25
N LEU A 279 2.26 133.81 -61.28
CA LEU A 279 1.79 135.18 -61.47
C LEU A 279 2.95 136.14 -61.82
N GLU A 280 4.07 136.07 -61.10
CA GLU A 280 5.30 136.81 -61.41
C GLU A 280 5.88 136.46 -62.80
N MET A 281 5.64 135.25 -63.32
CA MET A 281 6.07 134.80 -64.65
C MET A 281 5.15 135.31 -65.76
N ASP A 282 3.84 135.31 -65.56
CA ASP A 282 2.90 135.84 -66.55
C ASP A 282 2.97 137.38 -66.64
N GLU A 283 3.23 138.08 -65.54
CA GLU A 283 3.62 139.50 -65.58
C GLU A 283 4.93 139.73 -66.38
N MET A 284 5.90 138.79 -66.31
CA MET A 284 7.10 138.86 -67.15
C MET A 284 6.77 138.66 -68.63
N ARG A 285 5.88 137.73 -68.97
CA ARG A 285 5.41 137.52 -70.36
C ARG A 285 4.68 138.72 -70.92
N GLU A 286 3.81 139.39 -70.15
CA GLU A 286 3.19 140.63 -70.62
C GLU A 286 4.24 141.73 -70.86
N ARG A 287 5.24 141.86 -69.98
CA ARG A 287 6.34 142.84 -70.17
C ARG A 287 7.23 142.48 -71.37
N GLU A 288 7.47 141.20 -71.62
CA GLU A 288 8.19 140.69 -72.79
C GLU A 288 7.42 140.95 -74.10
N ALA A 289 6.13 140.61 -74.16
CA ALA A 289 5.28 140.87 -75.33
C ALA A 289 5.14 142.36 -75.64
N ASN A 290 5.02 143.22 -74.61
CA ASN A 290 5.02 144.68 -74.80
C ASN A 290 6.36 145.18 -75.38
N ALA A 291 7.49 144.63 -74.92
CA ALA A 291 8.80 144.96 -75.47
C ALA A 291 8.96 144.48 -76.93
N GLU A 292 8.44 143.30 -77.30
CA GLU A 292 8.42 142.85 -78.70
C GLU A 292 7.60 143.78 -79.60
N VAL A 293 6.44 144.28 -79.13
CA VAL A 293 5.61 145.26 -79.85
C VAL A 293 6.33 146.60 -80.02
N GLU A 294 7.03 147.09 -78.99
CA GLU A 294 7.84 148.31 -79.08
C GLU A 294 9.01 148.14 -80.07
N ILE A 295 9.69 147.00 -80.04
CA ILE A 295 10.75 146.64 -81.01
C ILE A 295 10.19 146.59 -82.44
N ALA A 296 8.97 146.09 -82.65
CA ALA A 296 8.31 146.07 -83.97
C ALA A 296 7.96 147.49 -84.46
N LEU A 297 7.46 148.35 -83.56
CA LEU A 297 7.18 149.77 -83.83
C LEU A 297 8.46 150.50 -84.27
N LEU A 298 9.53 150.40 -83.49
CA LEU A 298 10.83 151.04 -83.80
C LEU A 298 11.43 150.55 -85.13
N LYS A 299 11.32 149.25 -85.44
CA LYS A 299 11.71 148.70 -86.75
C LYS A 299 10.93 149.33 -87.91
N SER A 300 9.63 149.60 -87.73
CA SER A 300 8.79 150.21 -88.77
C SER A 300 9.17 151.68 -89.05
N GLU A 301 9.45 152.47 -88.02
CA GLU A 301 9.89 153.86 -88.16
C GLU A 301 11.28 153.95 -88.80
N LEU A 302 12.19 153.05 -88.44
CA LEU A 302 13.52 152.97 -89.02
C LEU A 302 13.48 152.64 -90.53
N HIS A 303 12.56 151.77 -90.98
CA HIS A 303 12.31 151.54 -92.40
C HIS A 303 11.74 152.79 -93.11
N LYS A 304 10.79 153.48 -92.47
CA LYS A 304 10.17 154.73 -92.97
C LYS A 304 11.20 155.87 -93.07
N GLY A 305 12.19 155.91 -92.19
CA GLY A 305 13.34 156.81 -92.25
C GLY A 305 14.26 156.49 -93.43
N ARG A 306 14.70 155.23 -93.56
CA ARG A 306 15.55 154.77 -94.68
C ARG A 306 14.94 155.09 -96.05
N SER A 307 13.63 154.90 -96.22
CA SER A 307 12.94 155.20 -97.48
C SER A 307 12.96 156.68 -97.87
N LYS A 308 13.08 157.61 -96.92
CA LYS A 308 13.16 159.06 -97.21
C LYS A 308 14.55 159.47 -97.69
N VAL A 309 15.61 158.90 -97.11
CA VAL A 309 17.01 159.24 -97.44
C VAL A 309 17.31 158.91 -98.91
N ALA A 310 17.00 157.68 -99.34
CA ALA A 310 17.25 157.24 -100.72
C ALA A 310 16.54 158.10 -101.79
N ALA A 311 15.40 158.71 -101.46
CA ALA A 311 14.68 159.61 -102.36
C ALA A 311 15.37 160.99 -102.51
N VAL A 312 16.10 161.46 -101.49
CA VAL A 312 16.83 162.73 -101.51
C VAL A 312 18.16 162.58 -102.27
N GLU A 313 18.91 161.49 -102.02
CA GLU A 313 20.18 161.20 -102.70
C GLU A 313 20.00 161.12 -104.22
N ALA A 314 18.92 160.48 -104.69
CA ALA A 314 18.58 160.37 -106.11
C ALA A 314 18.17 161.71 -106.77
N ALA A 315 17.77 162.72 -105.98
CA ALA A 315 17.44 164.06 -106.47
C ALA A 315 18.71 164.94 -106.56
N GLU A 316 19.59 164.90 -105.56
CA GLU A 316 20.82 165.69 -105.54
C GLU A 316 21.77 165.33 -106.70
N ALA A 317 21.89 164.04 -107.02
CA ALA A 317 22.71 163.54 -108.12
C ALA A 317 22.34 164.14 -109.50
N LYS A 318 21.08 164.53 -109.71
CA LYS A 318 20.60 165.12 -110.97
C LYS A 318 20.83 166.64 -111.06
N ALA A 319 20.97 167.34 -109.94
CA ALA A 319 21.21 168.79 -109.95
C ALA A 319 22.63 169.15 -110.41
N LYS A 320 23.63 168.30 -110.10
CA LYS A 320 25.05 168.59 -110.33
C LYS A 320 25.53 168.41 -111.79
N SER A 321 24.71 167.86 -112.68
CA SER A 321 25.12 167.57 -114.08
C SER A 321 24.69 168.63 -115.11
N VAL A 322 24.06 169.73 -114.68
CA VAL A 322 23.52 170.77 -115.59
C VAL A 322 24.37 172.05 -115.58
N THR A 323 25.20 172.25 -114.55
CA THR A 323 25.92 173.51 -114.28
C THR A 323 27.32 173.62 -114.89
N SER A 324 27.86 172.57 -115.50
CA SER A 324 29.25 172.54 -116.03
C SER A 324 29.36 172.66 -117.56
N GLY A 325 28.32 173.19 -118.24
CA GLY A 325 28.20 173.13 -119.71
C GLY A 325 28.31 174.45 -120.49
N LEU A 326 28.19 175.61 -119.85
CA LEU A 326 28.35 176.96 -120.45
C LEU A 326 29.10 177.82 -119.41
N TYR A 327 30.18 178.55 -119.68
CA TYR A 327 30.25 179.70 -120.59
C TYR A 327 31.72 180.19 -120.78
N PRO A 328 32.48 179.67 -121.76
CA PRO A 328 33.80 180.22 -122.10
C PRO A 328 33.67 181.36 -123.13
N ALA A 329 33.24 182.56 -122.69
CA ALA A 329 33.00 183.69 -123.61
C ALA A 329 33.24 185.12 -123.07
N VAL A 330 33.56 185.31 -121.79
CA VAL A 330 34.14 186.55 -121.20
C VAL A 330 35.11 186.06 -120.12
N GLN A 331 36.45 186.07 -120.25
CA GLN A 331 37.43 186.98 -120.88
C GLN A 331 37.84 188.15 -119.95
N ASP A 332 39.13 188.14 -119.60
CA ASP A 332 39.97 189.18 -118.95
C ASP A 332 39.81 189.50 -117.43
N LEU A 333 40.95 189.86 -116.81
CA LEU A 333 41.18 190.45 -115.46
C LEU A 333 41.14 189.57 -114.16
N ALA A 334 42.20 188.75 -114.00
CA ALA A 334 43.18 188.73 -112.87
C ALA A 334 42.86 188.28 -111.39
N ALA A 335 43.80 187.47 -110.85
CA ALA A 335 44.37 187.41 -109.47
C ALA A 335 43.86 186.44 -108.33
N GLU A 336 44.62 185.33 -108.13
CA GLU A 336 45.32 184.87 -106.87
C GLU A 336 44.61 184.06 -105.71
N SER A 337 44.95 182.74 -105.48
CA SER A 337 44.44 181.80 -104.39
C SER A 337 45.18 180.40 -104.27
N VAL A 338 45.01 179.55 -103.21
CA VAL A 338 45.75 178.24 -102.95
C VAL A 338 45.16 177.18 -101.92
N GLU A 339 45.71 175.93 -101.84
CA GLU A 339 45.53 174.75 -100.88
C GLU A 339 44.20 173.91 -100.93
N VAL A 340 43.91 172.75 -100.27
CA VAL A 340 44.43 171.99 -99.06
C VAL A 340 44.32 170.41 -99.15
N LYS A 341 44.31 169.60 -98.04
CA LYS A 341 44.73 168.14 -97.97
C LYS A 341 44.05 167.13 -96.91
N LYS A 342 43.78 165.80 -97.25
CA LYS A 342 44.00 164.41 -96.55
C LYS A 342 43.15 163.55 -95.41
N GLU A 343 43.04 162.14 -95.48
CA GLU A 343 43.13 160.87 -94.48
C GLU A 343 42.02 159.76 -93.84
N ASN A 344 42.30 158.58 -93.04
CA ASN A 344 41.53 157.19 -92.62
C ASN A 344 41.94 156.18 -91.32
N ILE A 345 41.58 154.89 -90.71
CA ILE A 345 40.53 153.67 -90.42
C ILE A 345 40.94 152.31 -89.42
N LYS A 346 40.11 151.32 -88.73
CA LYS A 346 40.45 149.99 -87.82
C LYS A 346 39.38 148.83 -87.14
N LEU A 347 39.64 147.50 -86.60
CA LEU A 347 38.77 146.41 -85.73
C LEU A 347 39.25 144.89 -85.09
N GLU A 348 38.52 143.97 -84.22
CA GLU A 348 38.86 142.59 -83.38
C GLU A 348 37.71 141.49 -82.76
N GLN A 349 37.61 140.27 -81.95
CA GLN A 349 38.24 138.94 -81.24
C GLN A 349 37.34 137.71 -80.40
N GLU A 350 37.78 136.50 -79.73
CA GLU A 350 37.06 135.17 -79.07
C GLU A 350 37.80 134.12 -77.93
N PRO A 351 37.64 132.78 -77.31
CA PRO A 351 36.75 131.50 -76.78
C PRO A 351 37.02 130.68 -75.29
N LEU A 352 36.85 129.38 -74.62
CA LEU A 352 36.40 127.81 -74.55
C LEU A 352 36.28 126.83 -73.13
N GLY A 353 36.25 125.38 -72.92
CA GLY A 353 35.85 124.40 -71.65
C GLY A 353 36.34 122.80 -71.17
N ALA A 354 35.74 121.86 -70.21
CA ALA A 354 36.27 120.50 -69.45
C ALA A 354 35.42 119.14 -68.77
N TYR A 355 35.91 118.07 -67.90
CA TYR A 355 35.46 116.53 -67.45
C TYR A 355 35.93 115.69 -66.02
N GLU A 356 35.84 114.38 -65.34
CA GLU A 356 35.22 112.87 -65.07
C GLU A 356 35.90 111.82 -63.86
N GLU A 357 35.77 110.50 -63.20
CA GLU A 357 34.95 109.16 -62.63
C GLU A 357 35.75 107.95 -61.67
N THR A 358 35.57 106.66 -60.96
CA THR A 358 34.70 105.44 -60.24
C THR A 358 35.34 104.11 -59.33
N GLU A 359 34.70 102.98 -58.64
CA GLU A 359 35.24 101.79 -57.60
C GLU A 359 34.46 100.32 -57.06
N ASN A 360 34.99 99.17 -56.30
CA ASN A 360 34.46 98.04 -55.19
C ASN A 360 34.83 96.36 -54.88
N SER A 361 34.42 95.48 -53.79
CA SER A 361 34.87 93.95 -53.31
C SER A 361 34.15 92.80 -52.22
N ILE A 362 34.74 91.59 -51.60
CA ILE A 362 34.52 90.47 -50.37
C ILE A 362 34.49 88.74 -50.24
N LEU A 363 34.29 87.88 -49.06
CA LEU A 363 34.64 86.31 -48.67
C LEU A 363 33.93 85.18 -47.55
N ALA A 364 34.39 83.86 -47.10
CA ALA A 364 33.78 82.62 -46.20
C ALA A 364 34.68 81.38 -45.40
N LYS A 365 34.51 80.10 -44.68
CA LYS A 365 33.59 78.84 -44.18
C LYS A 365 33.79 77.69 -42.85
N PRO A 366 33.93 76.23 -42.73
CA PRO A 366 33.48 75.08 -41.63
C PRO A 366 34.42 73.82 -40.95
N LEU A 367 34.29 72.57 -40.20
CA LEU A 367 33.47 71.33 -39.49
C LEU A 367 34.25 70.28 -38.37
N VAL A 368 34.13 69.00 -37.64
CA VAL A 368 33.50 67.50 -37.34
C VAL A 368 33.81 66.72 -35.85
N GLU A 369 33.72 65.43 -35.17
CA GLU A 369 33.28 63.86 -35.00
C GLU A 369 33.39 63.11 -33.47
N SER A 370 33.33 61.81 -32.79
CA SER A 370 33.19 60.19 -32.73
C SER A 370 33.02 59.43 -31.21
N ASN A 371 33.01 58.12 -30.56
CA ASN A 371 33.00 56.49 -30.51
C ASN A 371 32.81 55.70 -29.00
N SER A 372 32.79 54.40 -28.36
CA SER A 372 32.75 52.76 -28.30
C SER A 372 32.46 51.98 -26.82
N SER A 373 32.46 50.66 -26.17
CA SER A 373 32.63 49.05 -26.18
C SER A 373 32.24 48.04 -24.83
N SER A 374 32.39 46.61 -24.64
CA SER A 374 31.93 45.56 -23.46
C SER A 374 32.46 43.99 -23.14
N MET A 375 32.06 43.06 -22.10
CA MET A 375 32.47 41.52 -21.69
C MET A 375 31.76 40.46 -20.55
N GLU A 376 32.16 39.12 -20.21
CA GLU A 376 31.53 37.80 -19.48
C GLU A 376 32.34 36.78 -18.38
N GLU A 377 32.20 35.48 -17.72
CA GLU A 377 31.43 34.09 -17.39
C GLU A 377 31.96 33.12 -16.07
N ASP A 378 31.84 31.81 -15.46
CA ASP A 378 31.28 30.27 -15.37
C ASP A 378 31.49 29.26 -14.00
N LEU A 379 31.00 27.92 -13.71
CA LEU A 379 31.30 26.82 -12.54
C LEU A 379 30.65 25.26 -12.32
N ASN A 380 31.08 24.21 -11.41
CA ASN A 380 30.56 22.69 -11.17
C ASN A 380 30.95 21.62 -9.88
N PRO A 381 30.32 20.37 -9.50
CA PRO A 381 30.49 19.34 -8.26
C PRO A 381 30.53 17.63 -8.24
N GLU A 382 30.34 16.75 -7.11
CA GLU A 382 30.71 15.18 -6.86
C GLU A 382 30.00 14.10 -5.79
N VAL A 383 30.27 12.70 -5.69
CA VAL A 383 30.26 11.61 -4.50
C VAL A 383 30.33 9.99 -4.79
N ASN A 384 30.45 9.00 -3.80
CA ASN A 384 31.08 7.58 -3.80
C ASN A 384 30.53 6.37 -2.84
N GLU A 385 30.88 5.03 -2.96
CA GLU A 385 30.56 3.85 -2.00
C GLU A 385 31.36 2.45 -2.11
N ARG A 386 31.34 1.48 -1.10
CA ARG A 386 31.95 0.07 -1.07
C ARG A 386 31.45 -0.95 0.06
N ARG A 387 31.67 -2.30 -0.01
CA ARG A 387 31.44 -3.31 1.11
C ARG A 387 31.99 -4.81 1.04
N ASN A 388 32.00 -5.53 2.20
CA ASN A 388 31.89 -7.01 2.51
C ASN A 388 33.10 -8.00 2.71
N GLU A 389 32.85 -9.12 3.45
CA GLU A 389 33.80 -10.10 4.09
C GLU A 389 33.29 -11.58 4.11
N SER A 390 34.12 -12.59 4.52
CA SER A 390 33.83 -13.72 5.47
C SER A 390 34.70 -15.01 5.32
N THR A 391 34.88 -15.79 6.41
CA THR A 391 35.63 -17.09 6.50
C THR A 391 35.01 -18.03 7.56
N THR A 392 35.15 -19.37 7.45
CA THR A 392 34.61 -20.38 8.38
C THR A 392 35.58 -21.53 8.73
N MET A 393 35.33 -22.27 9.82
CA MET A 393 36.09 -23.44 10.31
C MET A 393 35.15 -24.53 10.86
N THR A 394 35.62 -25.79 10.90
CA THR A 394 34.86 -26.99 11.31
C THR A 394 35.76 -27.97 12.09
N ILE A 395 35.19 -28.76 13.02
CA ILE A 395 35.86 -29.77 13.87
C ILE A 395 35.24 -31.16 13.60
N THR A 396 35.98 -32.26 13.80
CA THR A 396 35.52 -33.64 13.47
C THR A 396 34.98 -34.44 14.67
N LEU A 397 34.43 -35.62 14.40
CA LEU A 397 33.58 -36.38 15.34
C LEU A 397 34.38 -37.20 16.37
N GLU A 398 35.61 -37.60 16.04
CA GLU A 398 36.47 -38.44 16.88
C GLU A 398 36.94 -37.70 18.14
N GLU A 399 37.18 -36.40 18.05
CA GLU A 399 37.61 -35.56 19.17
C GLU A 399 36.51 -35.47 20.24
N TYR A 400 35.24 -35.35 19.82
CA TYR A 400 34.08 -35.30 20.72
C TYR A 400 33.87 -36.61 21.51
N GLN A 401 34.10 -37.77 20.89
CA GLN A 401 33.87 -39.07 21.54
C GLN A 401 34.94 -39.42 22.59
N SER A 402 36.14 -38.88 22.47
CA SER A 402 37.21 -39.11 23.44
C SER A 402 36.90 -38.45 24.79
N SER A 403 36.45 -37.19 24.78
CA SER A 403 36.19 -36.40 25.99
C SER A 403 35.06 -36.93 26.90
N ILE A 404 34.21 -37.84 26.41
CA ILE A 404 33.13 -38.44 27.23
C ILE A 404 33.69 -39.55 28.12
N LYS A 405 34.69 -40.31 27.65
CA LYS A 405 35.14 -41.56 28.26
C LYS A 405 35.95 -41.37 29.55
N ASP A 406 36.57 -40.19 29.71
CA ASP A 406 37.37 -39.85 30.88
C ASP A 406 36.51 -39.47 32.11
N ILE A 407 35.23 -39.17 31.91
CA ILE A 407 34.31 -38.70 32.98
C ILE A 407 33.86 -39.87 33.87
N ASP A 408 33.44 -40.98 33.28
CA ASP A 408 32.88 -42.14 34.01
C ASP A 408 33.91 -42.77 34.97
N SER A 409 35.21 -42.67 34.65
CA SER A 409 36.30 -43.25 35.43
C SER A 409 36.58 -42.54 36.77
N ALA A 410 35.99 -41.36 37.01
CA ALA A 410 36.24 -40.55 38.21
C ALA A 410 35.21 -40.73 39.33
N SER A 411 34.11 -41.45 39.10
CA SER A 411 32.92 -41.44 39.97
C SER A 411 32.96 -42.43 41.15
N GLU A 412 33.84 -43.43 41.12
CA GLU A 412 33.67 -44.67 41.93
C GLU A 412 34.52 -44.73 43.21
N LEU A 413 35.16 -43.63 43.64
CA LEU A 413 36.00 -43.58 44.84
C LEU A 413 35.75 -42.32 45.71
N SER A 414 35.77 -42.52 47.04
CA SER A 414 35.75 -41.49 48.10
C SER A 414 34.39 -40.90 48.56
N SER A 415 33.55 -41.74 49.19
CA SER A 415 32.44 -41.28 50.05
C SER A 415 32.88 -41.04 51.52
N ASP A 416 33.64 -41.96 52.12
CA ASP A 416 33.59 -42.16 53.59
C ASP A 416 34.61 -41.38 54.43
N LYS A 417 35.13 -40.23 53.95
CA LYS A 417 36.21 -39.49 54.66
C LYS A 417 36.05 -37.97 54.82
N ILE A 418 34.90 -37.38 54.47
CA ILE A 418 34.71 -35.92 54.45
C ILE A 418 33.69 -35.44 55.52
N SER A 419 33.73 -36.01 56.73
CA SER A 419 32.77 -35.69 57.81
C SER A 419 33.32 -34.89 59.00
N HIS A 420 34.63 -34.56 59.03
CA HIS A 420 35.27 -33.96 60.22
C HIS A 420 36.18 -32.75 60.00
N HIS A 421 36.27 -32.22 58.77
CA HIS A 421 36.94 -30.94 58.46
C HIS A 421 36.06 -30.08 57.56
N ILE A 422 35.11 -29.36 58.17
CA ILE A 422 34.43 -28.21 57.56
C ILE A 422 34.88 -26.99 58.35
N SER A 423 35.90 -26.29 57.82
CA SER A 423 36.39 -25.02 58.37
C SER A 423 35.37 -23.90 58.15
N SER A 424 35.51 -22.79 58.88
CA SER A 424 34.71 -21.57 58.65
C SER A 424 34.89 -20.97 57.26
N GLU A 425 35.96 -21.33 56.54
CA GLU A 425 36.17 -20.90 55.15
C GLU A 425 35.18 -21.60 54.19
N CYS A 426 34.76 -22.84 54.51
CA CYS A 426 33.90 -23.64 53.65
C CYS A 426 32.47 -23.09 53.58
N THR A 427 31.98 -22.40 54.61
CA THR A 427 30.66 -21.74 54.56
C THR A 427 30.65 -20.56 53.60
N ASP A 428 31.75 -19.80 53.56
CA ASP A 428 31.87 -18.60 52.72
C ASP A 428 32.08 -18.99 51.24
N GLU A 429 32.85 -20.06 51.00
CA GLU A 429 32.96 -20.69 49.68
C GLU A 429 31.62 -21.25 49.20
N LEU A 430 30.84 -21.92 50.06
CA LEU A 430 29.49 -22.39 49.74
C LEU A 430 28.53 -21.24 49.44
N GLU A 431 28.58 -20.12 50.16
CA GLU A 431 27.74 -18.95 49.86
C GLU A 431 28.14 -18.28 48.54
N LYS A 432 29.44 -18.21 48.24
CA LYS A 432 29.94 -17.75 46.94
C LYS A 432 29.47 -18.66 45.79
N LEU A 433 29.66 -19.98 45.91
CA LEU A 433 29.21 -20.96 44.93
C LEU A 433 27.69 -20.93 44.73
N LYS A 434 26.92 -20.70 45.80
CA LYS A 434 25.47 -20.49 45.72
C LYS A 434 25.09 -19.26 44.89
N LYS A 435 25.78 -18.13 45.07
CA LYS A 435 25.58 -16.90 44.28
C LYS A 435 25.99 -17.09 42.82
N GLU A 436 27.07 -17.82 42.56
CA GLU A 436 27.51 -18.18 41.20
C GLU A 436 26.51 -19.12 40.51
N LEU A 437 25.94 -20.08 41.23
CA LEU A 437 24.87 -20.97 40.75
C LEU A 437 23.57 -20.19 40.47
N GLU A 438 23.20 -19.24 41.32
CA GLU A 438 22.03 -18.36 41.10
C GLU A 438 22.22 -17.48 39.85
N ALA A 439 23.39 -16.85 39.70
CA ALA A 439 23.74 -16.10 38.50
C ALA A 439 23.80 -16.99 37.23
N ALA A 440 24.26 -18.24 37.34
CA ALA A 440 24.24 -19.21 36.24
C ALA A 440 22.79 -19.59 35.86
N ASN A 441 21.91 -19.82 36.83
CA ASN A 441 20.50 -20.11 36.58
C ASN A 441 19.77 -18.94 35.89
N ILE A 442 20.06 -17.69 36.26
CA ILE A 442 19.53 -16.50 35.57
C ILE A 442 19.98 -16.49 34.10
N ARG A 443 21.27 -16.71 33.83
CA ARG A 443 21.80 -16.81 32.45
C ARG A 443 21.17 -17.97 31.67
N ILE A 444 20.94 -19.12 32.30
CA ILE A 444 20.24 -20.27 31.68
C ILE A 444 18.79 -19.87 31.32
N GLY A 445 18.11 -19.08 32.16
CA GLY A 445 16.82 -18.48 31.85
C GLY A 445 16.87 -17.61 30.59
N GLU A 446 17.83 -16.67 30.50
CA GLU A 446 18.03 -15.86 29.29
C GLU A 446 18.32 -16.69 28.05
N PHE A 447 19.16 -17.74 28.16
CA PHE A 447 19.48 -18.61 27.04
C PHE A 447 18.26 -19.42 26.57
N ARG A 448 17.41 -19.91 27.49
CA ARG A 448 16.13 -20.55 27.15
C ARG A 448 15.19 -19.59 26.42
N SER A 449 14.95 -18.40 26.97
CA SER A 449 14.12 -17.38 26.32
C SER A 449 14.65 -16.98 24.93
N ARG A 450 15.98 -16.92 24.76
CA ARG A 450 16.62 -16.65 23.47
C ARG A 450 16.50 -17.83 22.50
N ALA A 451 16.55 -19.06 22.97
CA ALA A 451 16.34 -20.27 22.17
C ALA A 451 14.88 -20.42 21.72
N GLU A 452 13.91 -20.14 22.59
CA GLU A 452 12.47 -20.11 22.26
C GLU A 452 12.15 -19.04 21.19
N GLN A 453 12.75 -17.85 21.31
CA GLN A 453 12.67 -16.82 20.27
C GLN A 453 13.38 -17.20 18.96
N ALA A 454 14.41 -18.05 19.00
CA ALA A 454 15.04 -18.57 17.79
C ALA A 454 14.21 -19.69 17.13
N ALA A 455 13.65 -20.60 17.94
CA ALA A 455 12.81 -21.70 17.48
C ALA A 455 11.52 -21.19 16.81
N THR A 456 10.80 -20.25 17.45
CA THR A 456 9.60 -19.62 16.87
C THR A 456 9.90 -18.88 15.57
N ARG A 457 11.07 -18.21 15.44
CA ARG A 457 11.52 -17.61 14.18
C ARG A 457 11.83 -18.65 13.11
N ALA A 458 12.42 -19.78 13.47
CA ALA A 458 12.70 -20.87 12.54
C ALA A 458 11.39 -21.52 12.04
N GLU A 459 10.44 -21.80 12.93
CA GLU A 459 9.12 -22.34 12.60
C GLU A 459 8.32 -21.40 11.66
N MET A 460 8.36 -20.09 11.92
CA MET A 460 7.76 -19.09 11.01
C MET A 460 8.45 -19.06 9.64
N ALA A 461 9.78 -19.21 9.58
CA ALA A 461 10.52 -19.28 8.33
C ALA A 461 10.22 -20.57 7.54
N GLU A 462 10.02 -21.70 8.24
CA GLU A 462 9.62 -22.97 7.63
C GLU A 462 8.21 -22.89 7.03
N LYS A 463 7.22 -22.40 7.78
CA LYS A 463 5.85 -22.17 7.27
C LYS A 463 5.82 -21.20 6.08
N ALA A 464 6.66 -20.16 6.11
CA ALA A 464 6.82 -19.24 4.98
C ALA A 464 7.43 -19.92 3.74
N LYS A 465 8.43 -20.78 3.93
CA LYS A 465 9.03 -21.60 2.86
C LYS A 465 7.99 -22.56 2.27
N GLU A 466 7.25 -23.30 3.11
CA GLU A 466 6.18 -24.21 2.66
C GLU A 466 5.16 -23.49 1.78
N ALA A 467 4.67 -22.32 2.22
CA ALA A 467 3.72 -21.50 1.46
C ALA A 467 4.26 -21.10 0.07
N VAL A 468 5.55 -20.77 -0.03
CA VAL A 468 6.22 -20.45 -1.32
C VAL A 468 6.40 -21.70 -2.19
N GLU A 469 6.83 -22.83 -1.61
CA GLU A 469 6.96 -24.10 -2.34
C GLU A 469 5.61 -24.59 -2.89
N ASP A 470 4.51 -24.30 -2.17
CA ASP A 470 3.15 -24.62 -2.58
C ASP A 470 2.61 -23.70 -3.70
N GLN A 471 2.95 -22.40 -3.66
CA GLN A 471 2.72 -21.52 -4.81
C GLN A 471 3.52 -21.97 -6.04
N LEU A 472 4.79 -22.37 -5.85
CA LEU A 472 5.61 -22.96 -6.91
C LEU A 472 5.06 -24.30 -7.41
N ARG A 473 4.42 -25.11 -6.55
CA ARG A 473 3.71 -26.37 -6.92
C ARG A 473 2.55 -26.06 -7.85
N LYS A 474 1.63 -25.18 -7.41
CA LYS A 474 0.46 -24.71 -8.15
C LYS A 474 0.85 -24.05 -9.50
N TRP A 475 1.93 -23.27 -9.52
CA TRP A 475 2.47 -22.66 -10.75
C TRP A 475 3.06 -23.70 -11.72
N ARG A 476 3.83 -24.68 -11.21
CA ARG A 476 4.34 -25.80 -12.03
C ARG A 476 3.21 -26.60 -12.67
N GLU A 477 2.19 -26.95 -11.90
CA GLU A 477 1.00 -27.62 -12.43
C GLU A 477 0.26 -26.76 -13.47
N HIS A 478 0.02 -25.47 -13.21
CA HIS A 478 -0.64 -24.58 -14.16
C HIS A 478 0.15 -24.45 -15.47
N LYS A 479 1.48 -24.36 -15.38
CA LYS A 479 2.39 -24.37 -16.54
C LYS A 479 2.33 -25.70 -17.31
N GLN A 480 2.22 -26.83 -16.62
CA GLN A 480 2.00 -28.15 -17.24
C GLN A 480 0.63 -28.27 -17.90
N ARG A 481 -0.47 -27.87 -17.22
CA ARG A 481 -1.83 -27.82 -17.77
C ARG A 481 -1.90 -26.97 -19.04
N ARG A 482 -1.29 -25.77 -19.03
CA ARG A 482 -1.18 -24.91 -20.23
C ARG A 482 -0.34 -25.56 -21.34
N LYS A 483 0.76 -26.25 -21.02
CA LYS A 483 1.57 -26.98 -22.02
C LYS A 483 0.77 -28.14 -22.64
N ALA A 484 0.01 -28.89 -21.83
CA ALA A 484 -0.83 -30.00 -22.29
C ALA A 484 -1.98 -29.50 -23.18
N ALA A 485 -2.68 -28.44 -22.78
CA ALA A 485 -3.73 -27.81 -23.61
C ALA A 485 -3.17 -27.34 -24.97
N LEU A 486 -2.00 -26.68 -24.99
CA LEU A 486 -1.34 -26.27 -26.23
C LEU A 486 -0.83 -27.45 -27.09
N ALA A 487 -0.54 -28.61 -26.49
CA ALA A 487 -0.23 -29.83 -27.22
C ALA A 487 -1.50 -30.43 -27.85
N ALA A 488 -2.59 -30.56 -27.09
CA ALA A 488 -3.87 -31.06 -27.58
C ALA A 488 -4.43 -30.19 -28.72
N MET A 489 -4.34 -28.86 -28.62
CA MET A 489 -4.70 -27.95 -29.72
C MET A 489 -3.84 -28.17 -30.98
N LYS A 490 -2.58 -28.57 -30.83
CA LYS A 490 -1.70 -28.90 -31.97
C LYS A 490 -2.00 -30.27 -32.58
N GLU A 491 -2.42 -31.25 -31.79
CA GLU A 491 -2.90 -32.53 -32.32
C GLU A 491 -4.23 -32.38 -33.07
N VAL A 492 -5.18 -31.61 -32.53
CA VAL A 492 -6.45 -31.28 -33.21
C VAL A 492 -6.23 -30.43 -34.46
N SER A 493 -5.18 -29.61 -34.50
CA SER A 493 -4.78 -28.81 -35.67
C SER A 493 -3.86 -29.56 -36.65
N ALA A 494 -3.45 -30.80 -36.36
CA ALA A 494 -2.66 -31.60 -37.29
C ALA A 494 -3.60 -32.21 -38.36
N PRO A 495 -3.32 -32.03 -39.67
CA PRO A 495 -4.20 -32.57 -40.71
C PRO A 495 -4.22 -34.11 -40.63
N PRO A 496 -5.40 -34.75 -40.78
CA PRO A 496 -5.52 -36.19 -40.66
C PRO A 496 -4.65 -36.89 -41.72
N LYS A 497 -3.88 -37.90 -41.30
CA LYS A 497 -3.06 -38.71 -42.21
C LYS A 497 -3.96 -39.49 -43.16
N PHE A 498 -4.18 -38.92 -44.34
CA PHE A 498 -5.05 -39.47 -45.38
C PHE A 498 -4.54 -40.84 -45.84
N LYS A 499 -5.17 -41.91 -45.35
CA LYS A 499 -5.06 -43.25 -45.93
C LYS A 499 -6.16 -43.38 -46.99
N PRO A 500 -5.84 -43.53 -48.28
CA PRO A 500 -6.86 -43.76 -49.30
C PRO A 500 -7.51 -45.14 -49.04
N PRO A 501 -8.84 -45.24 -48.91
CA PRO A 501 -9.51 -46.53 -48.84
C PRO A 501 -9.51 -47.19 -50.22
N MET A 502 -9.35 -48.51 -50.27
CA MET A 502 -9.51 -49.25 -51.52
C MET A 502 -11.00 -49.36 -51.89
N HIS A 503 -11.29 -49.30 -53.19
CA HIS A 503 -12.64 -49.52 -53.70
C HIS A 503 -13.00 -51.01 -53.72
N GLU A 504 -14.04 -51.37 -52.98
CA GLU A 504 -15.05 -52.35 -53.42
C GLU A 504 -16.41 -51.64 -53.36
N GLY A 505 -17.31 -51.95 -54.30
CA GLY A 505 -18.43 -51.06 -54.62
C GLY A 505 -19.81 -51.73 -54.60
N SER A 506 -20.85 -50.90 -54.48
CA SER A 506 -22.24 -51.28 -54.78
C SER A 506 -23.09 -50.06 -55.15
N SER A 507 -23.79 -50.17 -56.29
CA SER A 507 -25.11 -49.59 -56.58
C SER A 507 -25.51 -48.21 -56.01
N THR A 508 -25.37 -47.19 -56.86
CA THR A 508 -26.46 -46.31 -57.34
C THR A 508 -27.66 -45.99 -56.42
N THR A 509 -27.93 -44.70 -56.22
CA THR A 509 -29.05 -44.00 -56.90
C THR A 509 -28.83 -42.48 -56.85
N TYR A 510 -28.76 -41.84 -58.02
CA TYR A 510 -28.71 -40.37 -58.15
C TYR A 510 -30.14 -39.84 -58.29
N GLN A 511 -30.53 -38.84 -57.50
CA GLN A 511 -31.67 -37.97 -57.84
C GLN A 511 -31.13 -36.62 -58.35
N PRO A 512 -31.50 -36.16 -59.57
CA PRO A 512 -31.03 -34.89 -60.10
C PRO A 512 -31.69 -33.70 -59.38
N LEU A 513 -30.91 -32.63 -59.16
CA LEU A 513 -31.26 -31.47 -58.32
C LEU A 513 -32.56 -30.73 -58.70
N GLY A 514 -33.07 -30.89 -59.92
CA GLY A 514 -34.26 -30.20 -60.44
C GLY A 514 -35.59 -30.54 -59.75
N LYS A 515 -35.61 -31.40 -58.72
CA LYS A 515 -36.78 -31.62 -57.83
C LYS A 515 -36.69 -30.93 -56.47
N VAL A 516 -35.53 -30.38 -56.12
CA VAL A 516 -35.31 -29.67 -54.83
C VAL A 516 -35.49 -28.15 -54.99
N LEU A 517 -35.17 -27.61 -56.16
CA LEU A 517 -35.26 -26.19 -56.49
C LEU A 517 -36.39 -25.96 -57.50
N ASN A 518 -37.56 -25.59 -56.99
CA ASN A 518 -38.82 -25.62 -57.73
C ASN A 518 -39.06 -24.33 -58.56
N LEU A 519 -38.17 -24.06 -59.53
CA LEU A 519 -38.26 -22.92 -60.45
C LEU A 519 -38.22 -23.39 -61.92
N LYS A 520 -38.85 -22.62 -62.81
CA LYS A 520 -38.95 -22.91 -64.25
C LYS A 520 -38.03 -21.99 -65.05
N LEU A 521 -37.19 -22.61 -65.88
CA LEU A 521 -36.11 -22.03 -66.70
C LEU A 521 -34.96 -21.43 -65.87
#